data_AF-A0A8J9YG27-F1
#
_entry.id   AF-A0A8J9YG27-F1
#
_cell.length_a   1.000
_cell.length_b   1.000
_cell.length_c   1.000
_cell.angle_alpha   90.00
_cell.angle_beta   90.00
_cell.angle_gamma   90.00
#
_symmetry.space_group_name_H-M   'P 1'
#
loop_
_entity.id
_entity.type
_entity.pdbx_description
1 polymer ?
#
loop_
_entity_poly.entity_id
_entity_poly.type
_entity_poly.pdbx_seq_one_letter_code
_entity_poly.pdbx_strand_id
1 'polypeptide(L)'
;MEELKFPVLKEIVAMAIKNRKRKPHGFRWTSKYKIACLAIYKRSPKIYRYLQHLLPLPTAKTLQTILKKIPMEPGINKQVLEHLHKISKQKQKLDKCCCLLFDEIALKPKLNFNAATDQVEGYIDLGNSERSSSLKQVQFSKTQYHQTNWPP
;
A
#
# COMPACT_ATOMS: atom_id res chain seq x y z
N MET A 1 15.93 -6.26 9.64
CA MET A 1 14.63 -5.56 9.84
C MET A 1 14.86 -4.30 10.71
N GLU A 2 15.80 -3.43 10.34
CA GLU A 2 16.35 -2.44 11.29
C GLU A 2 16.81 -1.13 10.63
N GLU A 3 15.96 -0.49 9.80
CA GLU A 3 16.21 0.90 9.36
C GLU A 3 15.05 1.86 9.68
N LEU A 4 13.96 1.36 10.28
CA LEU A 4 12.78 2.19 10.53
C LEU A 4 12.90 3.10 11.78
N LYS A 5 13.94 2.93 12.60
CA LYS A 5 13.99 3.53 13.96
C LYS A 5 14.31 5.04 13.96
N PHE A 6 15.25 5.54 13.16
CA PHE A 6 15.64 6.96 13.21
C PHE A 6 14.90 7.93 12.27
N PRO A 7 14.65 7.61 10.99
CA PRO A 7 14.10 8.60 10.06
C PRO A 7 12.64 8.91 10.34
N VAL A 8 11.84 7.92 10.76
CA VAL A 8 10.41 8.13 11.02
C VAL A 8 10.18 8.97 12.28
N LEU A 9 10.92 8.70 13.36
CA LEU A 9 10.85 9.50 14.59
C LEU A 9 11.25 10.96 14.33
N LYS A 10 12.31 11.20 13.56
CA LYS A 10 12.73 12.56 13.16
C LYS A 10 11.61 13.29 12.42
N GLU A 11 10.92 12.62 11.50
CA GLU A 11 9.78 13.19 10.76
C GLU A 11 8.59 13.47 11.68
N ILE A 12 8.30 12.60 12.66
CA ILE A 12 7.25 12.83 13.67
C ILE A 12 7.54 14.09 14.48
N VAL A 13 8.75 14.21 15.02
CA VAL A 13 9.15 15.37 15.82
C VAL A 13 9.12 16.65 14.97
N ALA A 14 9.66 16.60 13.75
CA ALA A 14 9.64 17.74 12.84
C ALA A 14 8.20 18.19 12.49
N MET A 15 7.28 17.24 12.26
CA MET A 15 5.88 17.58 12.00
C MET A 15 5.16 18.12 13.22
N ALA A 16 5.49 17.64 14.43
CA ALA A 16 4.95 18.19 15.67
C ALA A 16 5.39 19.64 15.88
N ILE A 17 6.68 19.95 15.68
CA ILE A 17 7.20 21.32 15.77
C ILE A 17 6.54 22.23 14.72
N LYS A 18 6.44 21.76 13.47
CA LYS A 18 5.85 22.53 12.36
C LYS A 18 4.37 22.87 12.58
N ASN A 19 3.62 21.97 13.21
CA ASN A 19 2.19 22.15 13.45
C ASN A 19 1.86 22.72 14.84
N ARG A 20 2.86 22.97 15.71
CA ARG A 20 2.68 23.48 17.09
C ARG A 20 1.81 24.74 17.18
N LYS A 21 1.98 25.69 16.25
CA LYS A 21 1.25 26.98 16.25
C LYS A 21 -0.09 26.93 15.52
N ARG A 22 -0.48 25.77 14.98
CA ARG A 22 -1.68 25.64 14.14
C ARG A 22 -2.81 25.02 14.93
N LYS A 23 -4.03 25.38 14.58
CA LYS A 23 -5.22 24.63 15.04
C LYS A 23 -5.23 23.25 14.36
N PRO A 24 -5.86 22.22 14.96
CA PRO A 24 -5.88 20.86 14.40
C PRO A 24 -6.35 20.78 12.93
N HIS A 25 -7.35 21.59 12.55
CA HIS A 25 -7.84 21.66 11.16
C HIS A 25 -6.88 22.34 10.18
N GLY A 26 -5.89 23.08 10.68
CA GLY A 26 -4.86 23.74 9.87
C GLY A 26 -3.59 22.92 9.68
N PHE A 27 -3.51 21.70 10.24
CA PHE A 27 -2.32 20.86 10.16
C PHE A 27 -1.95 20.53 8.71
N ARG A 28 -0.66 20.65 8.39
CA ARG A 28 -0.12 20.31 7.06
C ARG A 28 0.89 19.19 7.20
N TRP A 29 0.77 18.20 6.32
CA TRP A 29 1.56 16.99 6.34
C TRP A 29 2.34 16.83 5.04
N THR A 30 3.63 16.51 5.14
CA THR A 30 4.46 16.14 3.99
C THR A 30 4.10 14.74 3.48
N SER A 31 4.29 14.47 2.19
CA SER A 31 4.00 13.15 1.61
C SER A 31 4.78 12.03 2.29
N LYS A 32 6.06 12.24 2.57
CA LYS A 32 6.93 11.31 3.31
C LYS A 32 6.36 10.96 4.69
N TYR A 33 5.89 11.97 5.43
CA TYR A 33 5.27 11.76 6.72
C TYR A 33 3.98 10.95 6.64
N LYS A 34 3.14 11.27 5.65
CA LYS A 34 1.89 10.54 5.42
C LYS A 34 2.16 9.07 5.06
N ILE A 35 3.19 8.77 4.28
CA ILE A 35 3.61 7.39 3.95
C ILE A 35 4.08 6.64 5.20
N ALA A 36 4.90 7.27 6.05
CA ALA A 36 5.35 6.67 7.30
C ALA A 36 4.17 6.40 8.25
N CYS A 37 3.26 7.35 8.39
CA CYS A 37 2.02 7.18 9.16
C CYS A 37 1.14 6.06 8.60
N LEU A 38 1.04 5.95 7.27
CA LEU A 38 0.30 4.88 6.60
C LEU A 38 0.92 3.51 6.92
N ALA A 39 2.24 3.39 6.94
CA ALA A 39 2.92 2.15 7.31
C ALA A 39 2.58 1.72 8.77
N ILE A 40 2.60 2.66 9.71
CA ILE A 40 2.21 2.41 11.11
C ILE A 40 0.73 2.00 11.19
N TYR A 41 -0.15 2.73 10.50
CA TYR A 41 -1.58 2.44 10.45
C TYR A 41 -1.88 1.05 9.89
N LYS A 42 -1.18 0.64 8.83
CA LYS A 42 -1.34 -0.69 8.21
C LYS A 42 -0.84 -1.82 9.12
N ARG A 43 0.14 -1.57 9.98
CA ARG A 43 0.62 -2.55 10.97
C ARG A 43 -0.34 -2.70 12.15
N SER A 44 -0.86 -1.60 12.69
CA SER A 44 -1.88 -1.64 13.75
C SER A 44 -2.76 -0.39 13.76
N PRO A 45 -4.00 -0.47 13.23
CA PRO A 45 -4.94 0.64 13.26
C PRO A 45 -5.33 1.07 14.68
N LYS A 46 -5.38 0.12 15.62
CA LYS A 46 -5.73 0.38 17.02
C LYS A 46 -4.67 1.24 17.70
N ILE A 47 -3.40 0.85 17.59
CA ILE A 47 -2.27 1.62 18.15
C ILE A 47 -2.18 2.98 17.47
N TYR A 48 -2.40 3.06 16.16
CA TYR A 48 -2.39 4.34 15.45
C TYR A 48 -3.43 5.33 16.00
N ARG A 49 -4.66 4.88 16.25
CA ARG A 49 -5.72 5.72 16.84
C ARG A 49 -5.34 6.19 18.25
N TYR A 50 -4.77 5.30 19.06
CA TYR A 50 -4.25 5.67 20.38
C TYR A 50 -3.17 6.76 20.27
N LEU A 51 -2.17 6.56 19.40
CA LEU A 51 -1.11 7.54 19.18
C LEU A 51 -1.62 8.87 18.63
N GLN A 52 -2.74 8.89 17.91
CA GLN A 52 -3.33 10.12 17.37
C GLN A 52 -3.86 11.06 18.47
N HIS A 53 -4.15 10.54 19.66
CA HIS A 53 -4.49 11.37 20.82
C HIS A 53 -3.27 12.02 21.48
N LEU A 54 -2.09 11.42 21.31
CA LEU A 54 -0.84 11.88 21.94
C LEU A 54 0.02 12.71 20.99
N LEU A 55 -0.04 12.42 19.69
CA LEU A 55 0.82 12.99 18.67
C LEU A 55 -0.02 13.60 17.54
N PRO A 56 0.47 14.67 16.90
CA PRO A 56 -0.18 15.27 15.75
C PRO A 56 -0.03 14.33 14.55
N LEU A 57 -0.99 13.40 14.39
CA LEU A 57 -1.05 12.42 13.31
C LEU A 57 -2.20 12.71 12.33
N PRO A 58 -2.02 12.40 11.03
CA PRO A 58 -3.10 12.46 10.05
C PRO A 58 -4.27 11.54 10.43
N THR A 59 -5.49 11.92 10.02
CA THR A 59 -6.64 11.01 10.16
C THR A 59 -6.54 9.84 9.20
N ALA A 60 -7.22 8.73 9.51
CA ALA A 60 -7.33 7.59 8.60
C ALA A 60 -7.87 8.00 7.21
N LYS A 61 -8.81 8.94 7.15
CA LYS A 61 -9.33 9.50 5.88
C LYS A 61 -8.22 10.18 5.08
N THR A 62 -7.38 10.98 5.73
CA THR A 62 -6.19 11.58 5.09
C THR A 62 -5.23 10.53 4.58
N LEU A 63 -4.98 9.44 5.31
CA LEU A 63 -4.12 8.35 4.84
C LEU A 63 -4.71 7.63 3.62
N GLN A 64 -6.03 7.42 3.59
CA GLN A 64 -6.71 6.83 2.43
C GLN A 64 -6.54 7.67 1.16
N THR A 65 -6.44 9.01 1.26
CA THR A 65 -6.17 9.86 0.08
C THR A 65 -4.84 9.52 -0.61
N ILE A 66 -3.88 8.94 0.10
CA ILE A 66 -2.62 8.48 -0.50
C ILE A 66 -2.87 7.22 -1.31
N LEU A 67 -3.60 6.26 -0.73
CA LEU A 67 -3.92 4.99 -1.37
C LEU A 67 -4.75 5.20 -2.64
N LYS A 68 -5.67 6.16 -2.63
CA LYS A 68 -6.46 6.52 -3.82
C LYS A 68 -5.63 7.01 -5.01
N LYS A 69 -4.39 7.44 -4.78
CA LYS A 69 -3.49 7.87 -5.87
C LYS A 69 -2.76 6.70 -6.54
N ILE A 70 -2.84 5.50 -5.96
CA ILE A 70 -2.20 4.30 -6.49
C ILE A 70 -3.24 3.62 -7.39
N PRO A 71 -3.05 3.60 -8.71
CA PRO A 71 -3.96 2.89 -9.60
C PRO A 71 -3.87 1.40 -9.30
N MET A 72 -5.01 0.80 -8.98
CA MET A 72 -5.16 -0.62 -8.71
C MET A 72 -6.07 -1.19 -9.80
N GLU A 73 -5.48 -1.46 -10.96
CA GLU A 73 -6.18 -2.01 -12.11
C GLU A 73 -5.94 -3.52 -12.22
N PRO A 74 -6.88 -4.28 -12.81
CA PRO A 74 -6.67 -5.69 -13.14
C PRO A 74 -5.46 -5.90 -14.05
N GLY A 75 -4.85 -7.08 -13.94
CA GLY A 75 -3.65 -7.45 -14.70
C GLY A 75 -2.34 -7.10 -13.98
N ILE A 76 -1.27 -6.92 -14.77
CA ILE A 76 0.08 -6.70 -14.25
C ILE A 76 0.29 -5.22 -13.92
N ASN A 77 0.61 -4.92 -12.66
CA ASN A 77 0.96 -3.56 -12.25
C ASN A 77 2.35 -3.16 -12.78
N LYS A 78 2.37 -2.38 -13.86
CA LYS A 78 3.59 -1.89 -14.52
C LYS A 78 4.50 -1.11 -13.58
N GLN A 79 3.93 -0.27 -12.70
CA GLN A 79 4.71 0.54 -11.76
C GLN A 79 5.50 -0.33 -10.77
N VAL A 80 4.88 -1.42 -10.30
CA VAL A 80 5.55 -2.39 -9.43
C VAL A 80 6.66 -3.11 -10.21
N LEU A 81 6.39 -3.56 -11.43
CA LEU A 81 7.37 -4.26 -12.25
C LEU A 81 8.58 -3.38 -12.60
N GLU A 82 8.36 -2.11 -12.97
CA GLU A 82 9.42 -1.13 -13.22
C GLU A 82 10.27 -0.87 -11.98
N HIS A 83 9.63 -0.77 -10.81
CA HIS A 83 10.34 -0.59 -9.55
C HIS A 83 11.20 -1.81 -9.21
N LEU A 84 10.66 -3.02 -9.35
CA LEU A 84 11.40 -4.27 -9.18
C LEU A 84 12.56 -4.38 -10.17
N HIS A 85 12.36 -3.98 -11.43
CA HIS A 85 13.42 -3.94 -12.43
C HIS A 85 14.55 -2.98 -12.03
N LYS A 86 14.23 -1.80 -11.51
CA LYS A 86 15.22 -0.83 -11.01
C LYS A 86 16.02 -1.39 -9.83
N ILE A 87 15.36 -2.05 -8.87
CA ILE A 87 16.04 -2.70 -7.74
C ILE A 87 16.94 -3.83 -8.24
N SER A 88 16.44 -4.66 -9.15
CA SER A 88 17.18 -5.81 -9.72
C SER A 88 18.48 -5.39 -10.41
N LYS A 89 18.54 -4.21 -11.04
CA LYS A 89 19.79 -3.69 -11.62
C LYS A 89 20.91 -3.51 -10.59
N GLN A 90 20.58 -3.22 -9.34
CA GLN A 90 21.52 -2.98 -8.25
C GLN A 90 21.91 -4.25 -7.49
N LYS A 91 21.33 -5.40 -7.86
CA LYS A 91 21.50 -6.69 -7.18
C LYS A 91 22.53 -7.57 -7.89
N GLN A 92 23.19 -8.46 -7.14
CA GLN A 92 24.11 -9.45 -7.70
C GLN A 92 23.35 -10.50 -8.52
N LYS A 93 24.04 -11.24 -9.40
CA LYS A 93 23.38 -12.23 -10.28
C LYS A 93 22.56 -13.28 -9.50
N LEU A 94 23.09 -13.76 -8.38
CA LEU A 94 22.41 -14.75 -7.54
C LEU A 94 21.15 -14.18 -6.87
N ASP A 95 21.19 -12.91 -6.44
CA ASP A 95 20.07 -12.20 -5.83
C ASP A 95 18.93 -11.89 -6.83
N LYS A 96 19.15 -12.09 -8.14
CA LYS A 96 18.13 -11.89 -9.18
C LYS A 96 17.29 -13.14 -9.42
N CYS A 97 17.76 -14.30 -8.98
CA CYS A 97 17.01 -15.54 -9.07
C CYS A 97 15.77 -15.45 -8.17
N CYS A 98 14.58 -15.63 -8.74
CA CYS A 98 13.33 -15.61 -7.99
C CYS A 98 12.36 -16.65 -8.55
N CYS A 99 11.40 -17.07 -7.72
CA CYS A 99 10.35 -17.99 -8.12
C CYS A 99 9.04 -17.21 -8.27
N LEU A 100 8.36 -17.42 -9.38
CA LEU A 100 7.04 -16.85 -9.61
C LEU A 100 6.00 -17.90 -9.22
N LEU A 101 5.43 -17.73 -8.03
CA LEU A 101 4.35 -18.56 -7.52
C LEU A 101 3.05 -17.78 -7.63
N PHE A 102 1.96 -18.47 -7.96
CA PHE A 102 0.62 -17.91 -7.93
C PHE A 102 -0.28 -18.90 -7.24
N ASP A 103 -1.09 -18.41 -6.32
CA ASP A 103 -2.16 -19.16 -5.70
C ASP A 103 -3.47 -18.38 -5.79
N GLU A 104 -4.58 -19.11 -5.82
CA GLU A 104 -5.92 -18.61 -6.01
C GLU A 104 -6.64 -18.45 -4.66
N ILE A 105 -7.30 -17.31 -4.45
CA ILE A 105 -8.12 -17.06 -3.27
C ILE A 105 -9.58 -16.96 -3.69
N ALA A 106 -10.41 -17.83 -3.10
CA ALA A 106 -11.85 -17.79 -3.29
C ALA A 106 -12.47 -16.49 -2.72
N LEU A 107 -13.21 -15.76 -3.54
CA LEU A 107 -13.95 -14.56 -3.16
C LEU A 107 -15.44 -14.82 -3.11
N LYS A 108 -16.14 -14.10 -2.24
CA LYS A 108 -17.61 -14.08 -2.25
C LYS A 108 -18.11 -13.31 -3.47
N PRO A 109 -18.95 -13.90 -4.34
CA PRO A 109 -19.47 -13.20 -5.50
C PRO A 109 -20.34 -12.03 -5.04
N LYS A 110 -19.99 -10.83 -5.49
CA LYS A 110 -20.74 -9.61 -5.17
C LYS A 110 -20.49 -8.55 -6.24
N LEU A 111 -21.56 -7.87 -6.64
CA LEU A 111 -21.48 -6.67 -7.45
C LEU A 111 -21.40 -5.43 -6.55
N ASN A 112 -20.45 -4.55 -6.82
CA ASN A 112 -20.33 -3.25 -6.17
C ASN A 112 -20.23 -2.17 -7.25
N PHE A 113 -20.99 -1.08 -7.13
CA PHE A 113 -20.82 0.06 -8.01
C PHE A 113 -19.77 1.01 -7.42
N ASN A 114 -18.71 1.27 -8.17
CA ASN A 114 -17.68 2.23 -7.82
C ASN A 114 -17.99 3.58 -8.47
N ALA A 115 -18.58 4.48 -7.69
CA ALA A 115 -18.95 5.83 -8.16
C ALA A 115 -17.74 6.70 -8.55
N ALA A 116 -16.51 6.37 -8.11
CA ALA A 116 -15.33 7.15 -8.46
C ALA A 116 -14.83 6.86 -9.88
N THR A 117 -15.07 5.65 -10.39
CA THR A 117 -14.68 5.21 -11.73
C THR A 117 -15.87 5.00 -12.66
N ASP A 118 -17.10 5.18 -12.16
CA ASP A 118 -18.35 4.92 -12.86
C ASP A 118 -18.44 3.50 -13.42
N GLN A 119 -18.03 2.52 -12.60
CA GLN A 119 -17.91 1.13 -13.03
C GLN A 119 -18.56 0.18 -12.03
N VAL A 120 -19.24 -0.85 -12.55
CA VAL A 120 -19.69 -2.01 -11.76
C VAL A 120 -18.50 -2.94 -11.59
N GLU A 121 -18.08 -3.21 -10.36
CA GLU A 121 -17.05 -4.18 -9.98
C GLU A 121 -17.70 -5.51 -9.57
N GLY A 122 -17.01 -6.63 -9.77
CA GLY A 122 -17.46 -7.97 -9.33
C GLY A 122 -17.50 -9.03 -10.43
N TYR A 123 -17.33 -8.64 -11.69
CA TYR A 123 -17.13 -9.54 -12.83
C TYR A 123 -15.66 -9.89 -13.02
N ILE A 124 -15.34 -11.09 -13.52
CA ILE A 124 -13.97 -11.48 -13.85
C ILE A 124 -13.40 -10.50 -14.87
N ASP A 125 -12.23 -9.95 -14.54
CA ASP A 125 -11.51 -8.97 -15.32
C ASP A 125 -10.03 -9.30 -15.20
N LEU A 126 -9.41 -9.72 -16.31
CA LEU A 126 -8.00 -10.09 -16.40
C LEU A 126 -7.13 -8.92 -16.88
N GLY A 127 -7.72 -7.75 -17.12
CA GLY A 127 -7.08 -6.60 -17.76
C GLY A 127 -7.20 -6.65 -19.29
N ASN A 128 -6.60 -5.67 -19.98
CA ASN A 128 -6.51 -5.61 -21.45
C ASN A 128 -7.85 -5.75 -22.22
N SER A 129 -8.97 -5.32 -21.63
CA SER A 129 -10.33 -5.46 -22.18
C SER A 129 -10.89 -6.90 -22.17
N GLU A 130 -10.24 -7.83 -21.49
CA GLU A 130 -10.74 -9.19 -21.31
C GLU A 130 -11.62 -9.27 -20.05
N ARG A 131 -12.90 -8.92 -20.25
CA ARG A 131 -13.91 -8.96 -19.20
C ARG A 131 -14.93 -10.06 -19.49
N SER A 132 -15.12 -10.95 -18.52
CA SER A 132 -16.12 -12.01 -18.63
C SER A 132 -17.44 -11.59 -17.99
N SER A 133 -18.55 -12.13 -18.49
CA SER A 133 -19.88 -12.02 -17.88
C SER A 133 -20.01 -12.83 -16.58
N SER A 134 -19.03 -13.67 -16.26
CA SER A 134 -19.00 -14.46 -15.04
C SER A 134 -18.54 -13.64 -13.83
N LEU A 135 -19.14 -13.91 -12.67
CA LEU A 135 -18.77 -13.26 -11.41
C LEU A 135 -17.39 -13.72 -10.91
N LYS A 136 -16.63 -12.81 -10.28
CA LYS A 136 -15.34 -13.13 -9.66
C LYS A 136 -15.58 -14.16 -8.55
N GLN A 137 -15.01 -15.34 -8.75
CA GLN A 137 -14.90 -16.36 -7.72
C GLN A 137 -13.47 -16.45 -7.18
N VAL A 138 -12.48 -15.88 -7.89
CA VAL A 138 -11.06 -16.10 -7.61
C VAL A 138 -10.22 -14.83 -7.81
N GLN A 139 -9.21 -14.62 -6.96
CA GLN A 139 -8.09 -13.71 -7.19
C GLN A 139 -6.74 -14.42 -7.03
N PHE A 140 -5.78 -14.14 -7.92
CA PHE A 140 -4.42 -14.66 -7.84
C PHE A 140 -3.55 -13.81 -6.91
N SER A 141 -2.70 -14.44 -6.09
CA SER A 141 -1.69 -13.71 -5.33
C SER A 141 -0.35 -14.44 -5.17
N LYS A 142 0.70 -13.59 -5.13
CA LYS A 142 2.01 -13.69 -4.44
C LYS A 142 3.20 -14.36 -5.14
N THR A 143 4.05 -13.52 -5.75
CA THR A 143 5.47 -13.78 -5.99
C THR A 143 6.23 -14.08 -4.70
N GLN A 144 7.03 -15.16 -4.64
CA GLN A 144 7.98 -15.39 -3.56
C GLN A 144 9.42 -15.33 -4.08
N TYR A 145 10.22 -14.45 -3.49
CA TYR A 145 11.66 -14.44 -3.74
C TYR A 145 12.31 -15.59 -2.98
N HIS A 146 13.05 -16.45 -3.67
CA HIS A 146 13.93 -17.41 -3.02
C HIS A 146 15.26 -16.72 -2.73
N GLN A 147 15.40 -16.15 -1.54
CA GLN A 147 16.72 -15.97 -0.93
C GLN A 147 16.61 -16.21 0.58
N THR A 148 17.46 -17.13 1.05
CA THR A 148 17.62 -17.59 2.42
C THR A 148 17.54 -16.45 3.45
N ASN A 149 16.73 -16.63 4.49
CA ASN A 149 16.45 -15.74 5.63
C ASN A 149 15.34 -14.70 5.44
N TRP A 150 14.08 -15.18 5.45
CA TRP A 150 12.96 -14.39 5.92
C TRP A 150 12.81 -14.60 7.44
N PRO A 151 12.92 -13.58 8.31
CA PRO A 151 12.58 -13.74 9.72
C PRO A 151 11.06 -13.92 9.88
N PRO A 152 10.59 -14.62 10.94
CA PRO A 152 9.20 -15.02 11.13
C PRO A 152 8.19 -13.86 11.06
#